data_AF-A0A7K3LZ55-F1
#
_entry.id   AF-A0A7K3LZ55-F1
#
_cell.length_a   1.000
_cell.length_b   1.000
_cell.length_c   1.000
_cell.angle_alpha   90.00
_cell.angle_beta   90.00
_cell.angle_gamma   90.00
#
_symmetry.space_group_name_H-M   'P 1'
#
loop_
_entity.id
_entity.type
_entity.pdbx_description
1 polymer ?
#
loop_
_entity_poly.entity_id
_entity_poly.type
_entity_poly.pdbx_seq_one_letter_code
_entity_poly.pdbx_strand_id
1 'polypeptide(L)'
;MKRLALLTAGTALVAVGLAVPSQANLTTFCDGVASDVTIPGDLVVRADASCELTNVTINGNATVRAEGSLLLTDSTVEGNLRVNADAFASLVESHVKGNTRLVEAFGVYSEDSAHDLNVVATDSEFYYSLGSTHGRNINSTNAETFVESGWVSRNVDSDGGYLTDLYDSVVEGNVSVAGTDFGSVVCLSEIDGDATFTGNGGLVQLGAQAPVQDCGSNVFGGNVTLTGNNADGFVSNNVIRGDLVCSDNSPAPVVSDNRIRGEEQCDSASAAAFSTRSSVQSAETAQNRKDEVRGAIEERVAESEEAAEEAGPAFD
;
A
#
# COMPACT_ATOMS: atom_id res chain seq x y z
N MET A 1 -5.86 94.47 -1.43
CA MET A 1 -5.05 93.29 -1.81
C MET A 1 -5.26 92.23 -0.73
N LYS A 2 -6.15 91.25 -0.98
CA LYS A 2 -5.88 89.84 -1.35
C LYS A 2 -5.34 88.96 -0.19
N ARG A 3 -6.22 88.08 0.33
CA ARG A 3 -6.05 86.62 0.61
C ARG A 3 -5.04 86.24 1.73
N LEU A 4 -5.18 85.20 2.54
CA LEU A 4 -6.03 83.99 2.59
C LEU A 4 -5.90 83.40 4.02
N ALA A 5 -6.96 82.82 4.57
CA ALA A 5 -6.91 81.93 5.72
C ALA A 5 -6.29 80.57 5.32
N LEU A 6 -5.57 79.90 6.22
CA LEU A 6 -5.21 78.48 6.09
C LEU A 6 -5.11 77.82 7.47
N LEU A 7 -6.16 77.07 7.78
CA LEU A 7 -6.18 75.99 8.76
C LEU A 7 -5.25 74.87 8.26
N THR A 8 -4.43 74.29 9.14
CA THR A 8 -3.81 72.99 8.90
C THR A 8 -4.18 72.03 10.01
N ALA A 9 -4.81 70.94 9.58
CA ALA A 9 -5.41 69.88 10.37
C ALA A 9 -4.36 68.89 10.87
N GLY A 10 -4.66 68.26 12.01
CA GLY A 10 -3.87 67.18 12.58
C GLY A 10 -3.84 65.92 11.70
N THR A 11 -2.78 65.15 11.86
CA THR A 11 -2.67 63.78 11.36
C THR A 11 -2.17 62.91 12.51
N ALA A 12 -3.11 62.22 13.15
CA ALA A 12 -2.81 61.10 14.03
C ALA A 12 -2.48 59.88 13.15
N LEU A 13 -1.26 59.36 13.25
CA LEU A 13 -0.91 58.06 12.67
C LEU A 13 -1.63 56.98 13.49
N VAL A 14 -2.72 56.43 12.95
CA VAL A 14 -3.30 55.18 13.42
C VAL A 14 -2.51 54.06 12.75
N ALA A 15 -1.60 53.44 13.50
CA ALA A 15 -0.97 52.19 13.10
C ALA A 15 -2.02 51.07 13.22
N VAL A 16 -2.74 50.79 12.13
CA VAL A 16 -3.59 49.60 12.02
C VAL A 16 -2.64 48.41 11.87
N GLY A 17 -2.35 47.75 12.99
CA GLY A 17 -1.70 46.45 12.98
C GLY A 17 -2.61 45.44 12.30
N LEU A 18 -2.28 45.06 11.07
CA LEU A 18 -2.86 43.87 10.44
C LEU A 18 -2.33 42.66 11.22
N ALA A 19 -3.14 42.17 12.16
CA ALA A 19 -2.94 40.83 12.70
C ALA A 19 -3.18 39.85 11.55
N VAL A 20 -2.12 39.49 10.85
CA VAL A 20 -2.14 38.32 9.96
C VAL A 20 -2.42 37.14 10.88
N PRO A 21 -3.47 36.32 10.64
CA PRO A 21 -3.68 35.14 11.44
C PRO A 21 -2.45 34.25 11.27
N SER A 22 -1.64 34.17 12.33
CA SER A 22 -0.61 33.15 12.45
C SER A 22 -1.34 31.81 12.51
N GLN A 23 -1.54 31.16 11.36
CA GLN A 23 -1.85 29.74 11.31
C GLN A 23 -0.59 29.01 11.75
N ALA A 24 -0.32 29.00 13.06
CA ALA A 24 0.63 28.08 13.62
C ALA A 24 0.03 26.71 13.38
N ASN A 25 0.62 25.95 12.46
CA ASN A 25 0.20 24.58 12.20
C ASN A 25 0.34 23.82 13.53
N LEU A 26 -0.79 23.50 14.17
CA LEU A 26 -0.78 22.92 15.51
C LEU A 26 -0.36 21.47 15.37
N THR A 27 0.81 21.14 15.92
CA THR A 27 1.26 19.75 16.02
C THR A 27 0.82 19.18 17.37
N THR A 28 -0.02 18.16 17.33
CA THR A 28 -0.42 17.36 18.48
C THR A 28 0.48 16.13 18.54
N PHE A 29 1.09 15.89 19.69
CA PHE A 29 1.83 14.66 19.93
C PHE A 29 0.90 13.62 20.53
N CYS A 30 1.01 12.38 20.07
CA CYS A 30 0.22 11.26 20.57
C CYS A 30 1.11 10.25 21.29
N ASP A 31 0.61 9.78 22.43
CA ASP A 31 1.16 8.71 23.25
C ASP A 31 0.05 8.23 24.19
N GLY A 32 -0.60 7.13 23.82
CA GLY A 32 -1.75 6.58 24.53
C GLY A 32 -3.03 6.49 23.71
N VAL A 33 -4.15 6.42 24.42
CA VAL A 33 -5.48 6.17 23.84
C VAL A 33 -6.33 7.45 23.73
N ALA A 34 -7.10 7.58 22.66
CA ALA A 34 -8.17 8.56 22.57
C ALA A 34 -9.32 8.11 21.67
N SER A 35 -10.54 8.56 21.98
CA SER A 35 -11.72 8.33 21.15
C SER A 35 -12.58 9.57 20.97
N ASP A 36 -13.36 9.62 19.90
CA ASP A 36 -14.43 10.63 19.69
C ASP A 36 -13.96 12.09 19.71
N VAL A 37 -12.75 12.33 19.20
CA VAL A 37 -12.13 13.67 19.18
C VAL A 37 -11.69 14.11 17.79
N THR A 38 -11.53 15.42 17.63
CA THR A 38 -10.92 16.02 16.44
C THR A 38 -9.59 16.66 16.82
N ILE A 39 -8.52 16.21 16.19
CA ILE A 39 -7.20 16.84 16.26
C ILE A 39 -7.17 17.97 15.22
N PRO A 40 -7.01 19.24 15.62
CA PRO A 40 -7.21 20.39 14.72
C PRO A 40 -6.07 20.62 13.72
N GLY A 41 -5.02 19.80 13.73
CA GLY A 41 -3.84 19.95 12.87
C GLY A 41 -3.09 18.64 12.70
N ASP A 42 -1.76 18.73 12.60
CA ASP A 42 -0.90 17.55 12.40
C ASP A 42 -0.84 16.70 13.67
N LEU A 43 -0.89 15.39 13.52
CA LEU A 43 -0.62 14.41 14.56
C LEU A 43 0.79 13.84 14.39
N VAL A 44 1.53 13.71 15.49
CA VAL A 44 2.82 13.04 15.54
C VAL A 44 2.83 12.00 16.65
N VAL A 45 2.89 10.73 16.31
CA VAL A 45 3.23 9.68 17.28
C VAL A 45 4.71 9.82 17.61
N ARG A 46 5.06 9.82 18.90
CA ARG A 46 6.46 9.93 19.33
C ARG A 46 7.24 8.67 18.90
N ALA A 47 8.56 8.77 18.90
CA ALA A 47 9.37 7.57 18.72
C ALA A 47 9.13 6.63 19.89
N ASP A 48 9.12 5.32 19.63
CA ASP A 48 8.91 4.27 20.63
C ASP A 48 7.56 4.33 21.37
N ALA A 49 6.62 5.17 20.89
CA ALA A 49 5.32 5.37 21.53
C ALA A 49 4.21 4.70 20.71
N SER A 50 3.16 4.30 21.41
CA SER A 50 1.96 3.75 20.80
C SER A 50 0.80 4.72 20.94
N CYS A 51 0.06 4.89 19.85
CA CYS A 51 -1.07 5.79 19.76
C CYS A 51 -2.26 5.01 19.20
N GLU A 52 -3.29 4.82 20.02
CA GLU A 52 -4.52 4.14 19.62
C GLU A 52 -5.66 5.15 19.56
N LEU A 53 -6.26 5.30 18.37
CA LEU A 53 -7.30 6.28 18.10
C LEU A 53 -8.53 5.61 17.50
N THR A 54 -9.67 5.79 18.18
CA THR A 54 -10.97 5.26 17.72
C THR A 54 -11.95 6.39 17.42
N ASN A 55 -12.57 6.38 16.23
CA ASN A 55 -13.51 7.44 15.82
C ASN A 55 -12.91 8.86 15.94
N VAL A 56 -11.69 9.03 15.43
CA VAL A 56 -10.94 10.30 15.49
C VAL A 56 -10.80 10.92 14.12
N THR A 57 -10.91 12.25 14.04
CA THR A 57 -10.57 13.02 12.83
C THR A 57 -9.29 13.82 13.05
N ILE A 58 -8.28 13.60 12.22
CA ILE A 58 -7.03 14.37 12.17
C ILE A 58 -7.14 15.38 11.02
N ASN A 59 -7.31 16.67 11.33
CA ASN A 59 -7.42 17.75 10.34
C ASN A 59 -6.07 18.17 9.70
N GLY A 60 -5.10 17.26 9.72
CA GLY A 60 -3.75 17.47 9.21
C GLY A 60 -3.10 16.15 8.83
N ASN A 61 -1.78 16.13 8.78
CA ASN A 61 -1.02 14.93 8.50
C ASN A 61 -0.85 14.08 9.76
N ALA A 62 -0.78 12.77 9.61
CA ALA A 62 -0.35 11.85 10.66
C ALA A 62 1.08 11.40 10.36
N THR A 63 1.99 11.58 11.31
CA THR A 63 3.38 11.10 11.22
C THR A 63 3.68 10.15 12.36
N VAL A 64 4.03 8.91 12.04
CA VAL A 64 4.55 7.93 13.00
C VAL A 64 6.07 8.00 12.95
N ARG A 65 6.69 8.43 14.05
CA ARG A 65 8.15 8.48 14.15
C ARG A 65 8.71 7.07 14.34
N ALA A 66 10.04 6.97 14.28
CA ALA A 66 10.73 5.70 14.30
C ALA A 66 10.28 4.81 15.47
N GLU A 67 10.11 3.52 15.18
CA GLU A 67 9.70 2.47 16.13
C GLU A 67 8.30 2.66 16.77
N GLY A 68 7.63 3.80 16.56
CA GLY A 68 6.31 4.08 17.08
C GLY A 68 5.19 3.36 16.32
N SER A 69 4.02 3.28 16.94
CA SER A 69 2.84 2.61 16.41
C SER A 69 1.62 3.55 16.39
N LEU A 70 0.91 3.58 15.26
CA LEU A 70 -0.38 4.26 15.13
C LEU A 70 -1.47 3.24 14.80
N LEU A 71 -2.41 3.04 15.71
CA LEU A 71 -3.58 2.20 15.50
C LEU A 71 -4.80 3.09 15.29
N LEU A 72 -5.42 3.00 14.12
CA LEU A 72 -6.60 3.77 13.75
C LEU A 72 -7.78 2.82 13.54
N THR A 73 -8.86 3.06 14.27
CA THR A 73 -10.16 2.41 14.07
C THR A 73 -11.21 3.48 13.79
N ASP A 74 -12.03 3.31 12.76
CA ASP A 74 -13.11 4.24 12.40
C ASP A 74 -12.64 5.70 12.24
N SER A 75 -11.40 5.92 11.81
CA SER A 75 -10.73 7.22 11.93
C SER A 75 -10.37 7.81 10.57
N THR A 76 -10.23 9.14 10.51
CA THR A 76 -9.89 9.86 9.28
C THR A 76 -8.63 10.69 9.44
N VAL A 77 -7.70 10.52 8.51
CA VAL A 77 -6.55 11.41 8.30
C VAL A 77 -6.85 12.30 7.08
N GLU A 78 -7.15 13.58 7.31
CA GLU A 78 -7.44 14.53 6.22
C GLU A 78 -6.21 14.83 5.36
N GLY A 79 -5.02 14.72 5.94
CA GLY A 79 -3.74 14.89 5.28
C GLY A 79 -3.06 13.59 4.89
N ASN A 80 -1.73 13.64 4.81
CA ASN A 80 -0.91 12.47 4.49
C ASN A 80 -0.67 11.62 5.74
N LEU A 81 -0.57 10.31 5.56
CA LEU A 81 -0.02 9.39 6.55
C LEU A 81 1.44 9.11 6.20
N ARG A 82 2.35 9.31 7.15
CA ARG A 82 3.77 9.00 7.01
C ARG A 82 4.23 8.07 8.12
N VAL A 83 4.74 6.90 7.75
CA VAL A 83 5.28 5.88 8.64
C VAL A 83 6.78 5.77 8.34
N ASN A 84 7.62 6.02 9.36
CA ASN A 84 9.08 6.08 9.20
C ASN A 84 9.75 4.79 9.72
N ALA A 85 11.09 4.82 9.83
CA ALA A 85 11.95 3.69 10.20
C ALA A 85 11.38 2.82 11.33
N ASP A 86 11.16 1.52 11.06
CA ASP A 86 10.63 0.52 12.00
C ASP A 86 9.29 0.87 12.67
N ALA A 87 8.62 1.92 12.19
CA ALA A 87 7.32 2.36 12.67
C ALA A 87 6.22 1.54 12.01
N PHE A 88 5.08 1.47 12.70
CA PHE A 88 3.92 0.70 12.28
C PHE A 88 2.67 1.58 12.21
N ALA A 89 1.79 1.31 11.23
CA ALA A 89 0.42 1.78 11.32
C ALA A 89 -0.58 0.67 10.95
N SER A 90 -1.62 0.53 11.79
CA SER A 90 -2.79 -0.28 11.52
C SER A 90 -3.97 0.64 11.23
N LEU A 91 -4.66 0.40 10.13
CA LEU A 91 -5.86 1.13 9.72
C LEU A 91 -6.99 0.13 9.57
N VAL A 92 -8.01 0.24 10.41
CA VAL A 92 -9.22 -0.57 10.36
C VAL A 92 -10.40 0.37 10.17
N GLU A 93 -11.23 0.13 9.16
CA GLU A 93 -12.40 0.95 8.83
C GLU A 93 -12.08 2.46 8.76
N SER A 94 -10.88 2.80 8.27
CA SER A 94 -10.30 4.14 8.37
C SER A 94 -10.01 4.76 6.99
N HIS A 95 -9.82 6.08 6.96
CA HIS A 95 -9.66 6.83 5.70
C HIS A 95 -8.45 7.75 5.74
N VAL A 96 -7.50 7.56 4.82
CA VAL A 96 -6.41 8.52 4.54
C VAL A 96 -6.72 9.26 3.23
N LYS A 97 -6.99 10.56 3.32
CA LYS A 97 -7.29 11.40 2.15
C LYS A 97 -6.05 11.89 1.41
N GLY A 98 -4.91 11.94 2.09
CA GLY A 98 -3.62 12.26 1.50
C GLY A 98 -2.90 11.02 0.96
N ASN A 99 -1.60 11.16 0.73
CA ASN A 99 -0.75 10.03 0.39
C ASN A 99 -0.43 9.22 1.64
N THR A 100 -0.30 7.91 1.49
CA THR A 100 0.26 7.02 2.51
C THR A 100 1.69 6.70 2.12
N ARG A 101 2.65 7.04 2.97
CA ARG A 101 4.08 6.87 2.67
C ARG A 101 4.78 6.11 3.77
N LEU A 102 5.38 4.98 3.40
CA LEU A 102 6.25 4.17 4.23
C LEU A 102 7.70 4.40 3.78
N VAL A 103 8.60 4.64 4.73
CA VAL A 103 10.04 4.77 4.47
C VAL A 103 10.77 4.02 5.56
N GLU A 104 11.44 2.93 5.20
CA GLU A 104 12.14 2.06 6.14
C GLU A 104 11.22 1.49 7.24
N ALA A 105 9.90 1.48 7.00
CA ALA A 105 8.91 1.15 8.02
C ALA A 105 8.88 -0.35 8.32
N PHE A 106 8.45 -0.69 9.53
CA PHE A 106 8.03 -2.05 9.83
C PHE A 106 6.87 -2.44 8.89
N GLY A 107 5.85 -1.59 8.79
CA GLY A 107 4.84 -1.77 7.75
C GLY A 107 3.57 -0.97 7.97
N VAL A 108 2.64 -1.15 7.03
CA VAL A 108 1.27 -0.69 7.17
C VAL A 108 0.32 -1.83 6.87
N TYR A 109 -0.60 -2.04 7.80
CA TYR A 109 -1.76 -2.91 7.64
C TYR A 109 -3.01 -2.06 7.44
N SER A 110 -3.78 -2.34 6.40
CA SER A 110 -4.99 -1.61 6.04
C SER A 110 -6.12 -2.61 5.81
N GLU A 111 -7.12 -2.61 6.67
CA GLU A 111 -8.32 -3.44 6.59
C GLU A 111 -9.57 -2.57 6.43
N ASP A 112 -10.41 -2.90 5.44
CA ASP A 112 -11.67 -2.22 5.13
C ASP A 112 -11.55 -0.68 5.11
N SER A 113 -10.42 -0.20 4.61
CA SER A 113 -10.00 1.20 4.69
C SER A 113 -9.91 1.85 3.31
N ALA A 114 -9.76 3.16 3.28
CA ALA A 114 -9.64 3.94 2.05
C ALA A 114 -8.36 4.78 2.01
N HIS A 115 -7.68 4.76 0.87
CA HIS A 115 -6.54 5.62 0.54
C HIS A 115 -6.84 6.42 -0.73
N ASP A 116 -7.12 7.72 -0.62
CA ASP A 116 -7.55 8.53 -1.78
C ASP A 116 -6.42 8.81 -2.78
N LEU A 117 -5.20 8.96 -2.29
CA LEU A 117 -4.01 9.24 -3.10
C LEU A 117 -3.07 8.03 -3.14
N ASN A 118 -1.80 8.25 -3.49
CA ASN A 118 -0.89 7.14 -3.70
C ASN A 118 -0.51 6.51 -2.36
N VAL A 119 -0.36 5.19 -2.38
CA VAL A 119 0.46 4.46 -1.41
C VAL A 119 1.86 4.34 -2.01
N VAL A 120 2.87 4.70 -1.22
CA VAL A 120 4.28 4.61 -1.62
C VAL A 120 5.07 3.95 -0.49
N ALA A 121 5.47 2.71 -0.71
CA ALA A 121 6.36 1.97 0.18
C ALA A 121 7.78 1.94 -0.37
N THR A 122 8.76 2.25 0.47
CA THR A 122 10.18 2.25 0.08
C THR A 122 11.00 1.65 1.21
N ASP A 123 11.73 0.59 0.88
CA ASP A 123 12.62 -0.14 1.80
C ASP A 123 11.94 -0.54 3.11
N SER A 124 10.65 -0.87 3.07
CA SER A 124 9.81 -1.19 4.23
C SER A 124 9.48 -2.68 4.23
N GLU A 125 9.18 -3.30 5.38
CA GLU A 125 9.00 -4.76 5.37
C GLU A 125 7.75 -5.18 4.58
N PHE A 126 6.61 -4.50 4.80
CA PHE A 126 5.38 -4.80 4.07
C PHE A 126 4.38 -3.62 3.92
N TYR A 127 3.52 -3.73 2.92
CA TYR A 127 2.23 -3.06 2.82
C TYR A 127 1.13 -4.10 2.55
N TYR A 128 0.26 -4.31 3.53
CA TYR A 128 -0.84 -5.29 3.45
C TYR A 128 -2.17 -4.56 3.43
N SER A 129 -3.01 -4.90 2.45
CA SER A 129 -4.29 -4.24 2.21
C SER A 129 -5.39 -5.25 1.96
N LEU A 130 -6.34 -5.34 2.90
CA LEU A 130 -7.45 -6.28 2.91
C LEU A 130 -8.77 -5.50 2.82
N GLY A 131 -9.66 -5.85 1.90
CA GLY A 131 -10.98 -5.20 1.77
C GLY A 131 -10.96 -3.70 1.46
N SER A 132 -9.78 -3.16 1.12
CA SER A 132 -9.54 -1.71 1.08
C SER A 132 -9.60 -1.13 -0.33
N THR A 133 -9.81 0.19 -0.42
CA THR A 133 -9.88 0.92 -1.69
C THR A 133 -8.74 1.92 -1.84
N HIS A 134 -8.22 2.06 -3.06
CA HIS A 134 -7.09 2.92 -3.41
C HIS A 134 -7.47 3.79 -4.61
N GLY A 135 -7.63 5.08 -4.40
CA GLY A 135 -8.02 6.03 -5.46
C GLY A 135 -6.91 6.32 -6.47
N ARG A 136 -5.67 5.94 -6.16
CA ARG A 136 -4.49 6.10 -7.03
C ARG A 136 -3.64 4.83 -7.04
N ASN A 137 -2.33 4.96 -7.21
CA ASN A 137 -1.43 3.85 -7.39
C ASN A 137 -0.96 3.31 -6.03
N ILE A 138 -0.65 2.02 -6.01
CA ILE A 138 0.23 1.41 -5.01
C ILE A 138 1.60 1.28 -5.65
N ASN A 139 2.60 1.97 -5.11
CA ASN A 139 3.99 1.89 -5.58
C ASN A 139 4.85 1.29 -4.47
N SER A 140 5.52 0.20 -4.76
CA SER A 140 6.46 -0.45 -3.85
C SER A 140 7.87 -0.47 -4.45
N THR A 141 8.86 -0.17 -3.62
CA THR A 141 10.28 -0.39 -3.93
C THR A 141 10.92 -1.07 -2.74
N ASN A 142 11.41 -2.29 -2.92
CA ASN A 142 11.94 -3.13 -1.85
C ASN A 142 10.99 -3.30 -0.67
N ALA A 143 9.69 -3.52 -0.94
CA ALA A 143 8.72 -3.83 0.11
C ALA A 143 7.74 -4.92 -0.34
N GLU A 144 7.43 -5.83 0.57
CA GLU A 144 6.41 -6.86 0.33
C GLU A 144 5.03 -6.22 0.17
N THR A 145 4.27 -6.62 -0.84
CA THR A 145 2.94 -6.06 -1.09
C THR A 145 1.90 -7.16 -1.22
N PHE A 146 0.85 -7.09 -0.41
CA PHE A 146 -0.26 -8.04 -0.47
C PHE A 146 -1.58 -7.27 -0.53
N VAL A 147 -2.36 -7.50 -1.59
CA VAL A 147 -3.70 -6.93 -1.74
C VAL A 147 -4.71 -8.05 -1.87
N GLU A 148 -5.69 -8.07 -0.98
CA GLU A 148 -6.74 -9.08 -0.91
C GLU A 148 -8.11 -8.39 -0.83
N SER A 149 -9.05 -8.84 -1.67
CA SER A 149 -10.39 -8.23 -1.76
C SER A 149 -10.37 -6.70 -1.94
N GLY A 150 -9.34 -6.17 -2.61
CA GLY A 150 -9.09 -4.74 -2.75
C GLY A 150 -9.49 -4.14 -4.10
N TRP A 151 -9.59 -2.81 -4.16
CA TRP A 151 -9.86 -2.06 -5.38
C TRP A 151 -8.87 -0.93 -5.61
N VAL A 152 -8.03 -1.05 -6.65
CA VAL A 152 -7.04 -0.05 -7.03
C VAL A 152 -7.47 0.65 -8.32
N SER A 153 -7.86 1.93 -8.23
CA SER A 153 -8.35 2.70 -9.39
C SER A 153 -7.26 3.08 -10.40
N ARG A 154 -6.00 2.80 -10.10
CA ARG A 154 -4.86 3.02 -11.00
C ARG A 154 -3.97 1.79 -11.00
N ASN A 155 -2.67 1.96 -10.81
CA ASN A 155 -1.71 0.89 -11.01
C ASN A 155 -1.26 0.26 -9.69
N VAL A 156 -0.78 -0.98 -9.80
CA VAL A 156 0.08 -1.61 -8.79
C VAL A 156 1.46 -1.78 -9.43
N ASP A 157 2.44 -1.04 -8.92
CA ASP A 157 3.81 -1.02 -9.42
C ASP A 157 4.75 -1.46 -8.29
N SER A 158 5.51 -2.53 -8.50
CA SER A 158 6.44 -3.09 -7.51
C SER A 158 7.80 -3.40 -8.14
N ASP A 159 8.87 -2.97 -7.47
CA ASP A 159 10.27 -3.19 -7.86
C ASP A 159 11.07 -3.69 -6.65
N GLY A 160 11.51 -4.94 -6.69
CA GLY A 160 12.18 -5.62 -5.58
C GLY A 160 11.23 -6.10 -4.47
N GLY A 161 11.79 -6.39 -3.30
CA GLY A 161 11.05 -6.91 -2.15
C GLY A 161 10.79 -8.42 -2.24
N TYR A 162 10.07 -8.96 -1.26
CA TYR A 162 9.85 -10.41 -1.21
C TYR A 162 8.76 -10.88 -2.17
N LEU A 163 7.58 -10.28 -2.18
CA LEU A 163 6.51 -10.67 -3.09
C LEU A 163 5.58 -9.50 -3.42
N THR A 164 4.80 -9.67 -4.48
CA THR A 164 3.64 -8.84 -4.77
C THR A 164 2.50 -9.74 -5.19
N ASP A 165 1.51 -9.88 -4.31
CA ASP A 165 0.40 -10.81 -4.47
C ASP A 165 -0.93 -10.06 -4.54
N LEU A 166 -1.78 -10.45 -5.48
CA LEU A 166 -3.12 -9.92 -5.69
C LEU A 166 -4.15 -11.05 -5.62
N TYR A 167 -5.08 -10.96 -4.68
CA TYR A 167 -6.12 -11.96 -4.45
C TYR A 167 -7.50 -11.30 -4.47
N ASP A 168 -8.44 -11.85 -5.24
CA ASP A 168 -9.83 -11.38 -5.28
C ASP A 168 -9.94 -9.85 -5.47
N SER A 169 -9.02 -9.27 -6.25
CA SER A 169 -8.83 -7.83 -6.31
C SER A 169 -9.07 -7.27 -7.69
N VAL A 170 -9.42 -5.98 -7.75
CA VAL A 170 -9.59 -5.24 -8.99
C VAL A 170 -8.50 -4.17 -9.10
N VAL A 171 -7.81 -4.15 -10.24
CA VAL A 171 -6.87 -3.08 -10.62
C VAL A 171 -7.34 -2.49 -11.94
N GLU A 172 -7.87 -1.26 -11.92
CA GLU A 172 -8.38 -0.59 -13.14
C GLU A 172 -7.25 -0.16 -14.10
N GLY A 173 -6.03 -0.03 -13.59
CA GLY A 173 -4.85 0.31 -14.36
C GLY A 173 -3.97 -0.90 -14.65
N ASN A 174 -2.67 -0.65 -14.70
CA ASN A 174 -1.67 -1.67 -15.00
C ASN A 174 -1.16 -2.35 -13.72
N VAL A 175 -0.65 -3.57 -13.87
CA VAL A 175 0.16 -4.25 -12.87
C VAL A 175 1.56 -4.44 -13.41
N SER A 176 2.57 -3.98 -12.67
CA SER A 176 3.98 -4.19 -12.99
C SER A 176 4.71 -4.71 -11.78
N VAL A 177 5.20 -5.94 -11.83
CA VAL A 177 5.98 -6.58 -10.76
C VAL A 177 7.36 -6.97 -11.29
N ALA A 178 8.39 -6.38 -10.71
CA ALA A 178 9.77 -6.61 -11.11
C ALA A 178 10.64 -7.05 -9.94
N GLY A 179 11.50 -8.05 -10.17
CA GLY A 179 12.62 -8.36 -9.27
C GLY A 179 12.26 -8.84 -7.87
N THR A 180 11.07 -9.42 -7.64
CA THR A 180 10.72 -9.95 -6.31
C THR A 180 11.44 -11.27 -6.01
N ASP A 181 11.82 -11.50 -4.76
CA ASP A 181 12.60 -12.70 -4.36
C ASP A 181 11.76 -13.99 -4.33
N PHE A 182 10.52 -13.91 -3.82
CA PHE A 182 9.57 -15.03 -3.70
C PHE A 182 8.51 -15.05 -4.79
N GLY A 183 8.51 -14.06 -5.68
CA GLY A 183 7.70 -14.06 -6.90
C GLY A 183 6.42 -13.24 -6.76
N SER A 184 5.38 -13.66 -7.47
CA SER A 184 4.12 -12.95 -7.55
C SER A 184 2.98 -13.88 -7.92
N VAL A 185 1.89 -13.79 -7.19
CA VAL A 185 0.68 -14.59 -7.40
C VAL A 185 -0.51 -13.68 -7.65
N VAL A 186 -1.25 -13.96 -8.73
CA VAL A 186 -2.51 -13.27 -9.06
C VAL A 186 -3.62 -14.30 -9.14
N CYS A 187 -4.59 -14.18 -8.22
CA CYS A 187 -5.70 -15.11 -8.05
C CYS A 187 -7.04 -14.38 -8.03
N LEU A 188 -8.05 -14.94 -8.70
CA LEU A 188 -9.44 -14.44 -8.69
C LEU A 188 -9.57 -12.93 -9.00
N SER A 189 -8.62 -12.35 -9.74
CA SER A 189 -8.49 -10.90 -9.90
C SER A 189 -8.89 -10.42 -11.29
N GLU A 190 -9.27 -9.14 -11.38
CA GLU A 190 -9.47 -8.41 -12.63
C GLU A 190 -8.44 -7.28 -12.74
N ILE A 191 -7.66 -7.30 -13.81
CA ILE A 191 -6.68 -6.26 -14.13
C ILE A 191 -7.09 -5.69 -15.49
N ASP A 192 -7.60 -4.46 -15.52
CA ASP A 192 -8.13 -3.85 -16.73
C ASP A 192 -7.04 -3.42 -17.72
N GLY A 193 -5.85 -3.06 -17.22
CA GLY A 193 -4.69 -2.67 -18.01
C GLY A 193 -3.77 -3.82 -18.39
N ASP A 194 -2.53 -3.47 -18.72
CA ASP A 194 -1.46 -4.42 -18.99
C ASP A 194 -0.90 -4.99 -17.68
N ALA A 195 -0.51 -6.27 -17.70
CA ALA A 195 0.15 -6.94 -16.58
C ALA A 195 1.56 -7.41 -17.00
N THR A 196 2.59 -6.99 -16.27
CA THR A 196 3.99 -7.31 -16.57
C THR A 196 4.68 -7.91 -15.35
N PHE A 197 5.35 -9.04 -15.54
CA PHE A 197 6.11 -9.75 -14.51
C PHE A 197 7.54 -9.98 -15.03
N THR A 198 8.51 -9.25 -14.48
CA THR A 198 9.87 -9.21 -15.03
C THR A 198 10.93 -9.56 -14.00
N GLY A 199 11.84 -10.48 -14.34
CA GLY A 199 13.05 -10.70 -13.53
C GLY A 199 12.79 -11.26 -12.12
N ASN A 200 11.60 -11.79 -11.83
CA ASN A 200 11.28 -12.29 -10.51
C ASN A 200 12.05 -13.59 -10.22
N GLY A 201 12.53 -13.72 -8.98
CA GLY A 201 13.34 -14.84 -8.50
C GLY A 201 12.52 -16.03 -8.00
N GLY A 202 11.27 -15.81 -7.63
CA GLY A 202 10.35 -16.83 -7.15
C GLY A 202 9.17 -17.10 -8.09
N LEU A 203 8.21 -17.89 -7.59
CA LEU A 203 7.07 -18.38 -8.37
C LEU A 203 6.28 -17.22 -8.98
N VAL A 204 6.05 -17.25 -10.29
CA VAL A 204 5.08 -16.37 -10.94
C VAL A 204 3.85 -17.19 -11.32
N GLN A 205 2.72 -17.00 -10.64
CA GLN A 205 1.50 -17.75 -10.88
C GLN A 205 0.32 -16.81 -11.17
N LEU A 206 -0.19 -16.87 -12.40
CA LEU A 206 -1.38 -16.17 -12.85
C LEU A 206 -2.48 -17.20 -13.05
N GLY A 207 -3.36 -17.32 -12.05
CA GLY A 207 -4.42 -18.32 -12.02
C GLY A 207 -3.83 -19.70 -11.70
N ALA A 208 -4.17 -20.72 -12.49
CA ALA A 208 -3.83 -22.12 -12.24
C ALA A 208 -4.42 -22.69 -10.93
N GLN A 209 -4.25 -24.01 -10.72
CA GLN A 209 -4.67 -24.69 -9.49
C GLN A 209 -3.49 -25.29 -8.72
N ALA A 210 -2.27 -25.01 -9.16
CA ALA A 210 -1.04 -25.45 -8.52
C ALA A 210 0.12 -24.61 -9.06
N PRO A 211 1.19 -24.43 -8.27
CA PRO A 211 1.37 -24.91 -6.90
C PRO A 211 0.50 -24.20 -5.84
N VAL A 212 0.18 -22.91 -6.01
CA VAL A 212 -0.79 -22.22 -5.15
C VAL A 212 -2.19 -22.74 -5.52
N GLN A 213 -2.91 -23.24 -4.52
CA GLN A 213 -4.25 -23.80 -4.67
C GLN A 213 -5.31 -22.70 -4.67
N ASP A 214 -6.51 -23.03 -5.14
CA ASP A 214 -7.70 -22.17 -5.10
C ASP A 214 -7.54 -20.79 -5.77
N CYS A 215 -6.53 -20.65 -6.65
CA CYS A 215 -6.22 -19.39 -7.32
C CYS A 215 -7.24 -19.01 -8.41
N GLY A 216 -8.03 -19.98 -8.87
CA GLY A 216 -9.13 -19.76 -9.82
C GLY A 216 -8.66 -19.16 -11.15
N SER A 217 -9.49 -18.26 -11.70
CA SER A 217 -9.26 -17.61 -12.99
C SER A 217 -9.14 -16.10 -12.82
N ASN A 218 -8.28 -15.46 -13.60
CA ASN A 218 -8.21 -14.00 -13.68
C ASN A 218 -8.75 -13.47 -15.01
N VAL A 219 -9.08 -12.18 -15.02
CA VAL A 219 -9.41 -11.41 -16.23
C VAL A 219 -8.35 -10.34 -16.43
N PHE A 220 -7.70 -10.36 -17.59
CA PHE A 220 -6.76 -9.33 -18.02
C PHE A 220 -7.35 -8.56 -19.21
N GLY A 221 -7.55 -7.26 -19.03
CA GLY A 221 -8.07 -6.34 -20.03
C GLY A 221 -7.04 -5.91 -21.07
N GLY A 222 -5.76 -5.86 -20.68
CA GLY A 222 -4.62 -5.61 -21.56
C GLY A 222 -3.81 -6.87 -21.89
N ASN A 223 -2.54 -6.65 -22.21
CA ASN A 223 -1.55 -7.67 -22.50
C ASN A 223 -1.00 -8.26 -21.20
N VAL A 224 -0.54 -9.51 -21.27
CA VAL A 224 0.18 -10.17 -20.19
C VAL A 224 1.58 -10.49 -20.68
N THR A 225 2.60 -9.99 -19.98
CA THR A 225 4.00 -10.20 -20.33
C THR A 225 4.77 -10.80 -19.17
N LEU A 226 5.42 -11.94 -19.40
CA LEU A 226 6.36 -12.56 -18.47
C LEU A 226 7.75 -12.58 -19.12
N THR A 227 8.71 -11.86 -18.55
CA THR A 227 10.06 -11.78 -19.14
C THR A 227 11.17 -11.99 -18.12
N GLY A 228 12.13 -12.86 -18.43
CA GLY A 228 13.35 -12.98 -17.63
C GLY A 228 13.16 -13.53 -16.21
N ASN A 229 12.03 -14.16 -15.91
CA ASN A 229 11.77 -14.72 -14.57
C ASN A 229 12.60 -16.00 -14.36
N ASN A 230 13.15 -16.17 -13.16
CA ASN A 230 14.19 -17.17 -12.85
C ASN A 230 13.68 -18.35 -11.98
N ALA A 231 12.38 -18.51 -11.90
CA ALA A 231 11.71 -19.60 -11.21
C ALA A 231 10.46 -20.02 -11.97
N ASP A 232 9.76 -21.02 -11.44
CA ASP A 232 8.64 -21.63 -12.11
C ASP A 232 7.52 -20.62 -12.38
N GLY A 233 7.01 -20.63 -13.62
CA GLY A 233 5.96 -19.74 -14.08
C GLY A 233 4.72 -20.52 -14.53
N PHE A 234 3.53 -20.08 -14.10
CA PHE A 234 2.25 -20.67 -14.49
C PHE A 234 1.31 -19.57 -14.95
N VAL A 235 0.80 -19.69 -16.17
CA VAL A 235 -0.26 -18.84 -16.70
C VAL A 235 -1.38 -19.77 -17.14
N SER A 236 -2.39 -19.98 -16.30
CA SER A 236 -3.48 -20.89 -16.63
C SER A 236 -4.86 -20.43 -16.20
N ASN A 237 -5.87 -20.84 -16.96
CA ASN A 237 -7.29 -20.55 -16.72
C ASN A 237 -7.64 -19.06 -16.76
N ASN A 238 -6.90 -18.25 -17.52
CA ASN A 238 -7.15 -16.81 -17.59
C ASN A 238 -7.96 -16.42 -18.83
N VAL A 239 -8.65 -15.29 -18.75
CA VAL A 239 -9.17 -14.57 -19.92
C VAL A 239 -8.27 -13.38 -20.19
N ILE A 240 -7.55 -13.40 -21.32
CA ILE A 240 -6.61 -12.35 -21.71
C ILE A 240 -7.16 -11.66 -22.96
N ARG A 241 -7.54 -10.38 -22.83
CA ARG A 241 -8.10 -9.59 -23.93
C ARG A 241 -7.02 -9.07 -24.89
N GLY A 242 -5.78 -8.89 -24.43
CA GLY A 242 -4.61 -8.57 -25.24
C GLY A 242 -3.80 -9.80 -25.67
N ASP A 243 -2.52 -9.58 -25.91
CA ASP A 243 -1.51 -10.59 -26.22
C ASP A 243 -0.96 -11.24 -24.95
N LEU A 244 -0.48 -12.48 -25.07
CA LEU A 244 0.32 -13.16 -24.04
C LEU A 244 1.73 -13.36 -24.59
N VAL A 245 2.72 -12.77 -23.92
CA VAL A 245 4.13 -12.83 -24.31
C VAL A 245 4.95 -13.44 -23.19
N CYS A 246 5.75 -14.46 -23.51
CA CYS A 246 6.70 -15.07 -22.60
C CYS A 246 8.08 -15.14 -23.25
N SER A 247 9.06 -14.45 -22.68
CA SER A 247 10.43 -14.43 -23.21
C SER A 247 11.48 -14.57 -22.12
N ASP A 248 12.59 -15.26 -22.43
CA ASP A 248 13.76 -15.36 -21.55
C ASP A 248 13.49 -15.87 -20.12
N ASN A 249 12.35 -16.54 -19.90
CA ASN A 249 12.04 -17.16 -18.60
C ASN A 249 12.78 -18.49 -18.46
N SER A 250 13.31 -18.75 -17.27
CA SER A 250 14.10 -19.94 -16.96
C SER A 250 13.63 -20.57 -15.65
N PRO A 251 12.89 -21.69 -15.69
CA PRO A 251 12.39 -22.38 -16.89
C PRO A 251 11.30 -21.56 -17.62
N ALA A 252 11.03 -21.92 -18.88
CA ALA A 252 9.92 -21.32 -19.61
C ALA A 252 8.57 -21.68 -18.95
N PRO A 253 7.58 -20.79 -18.90
CA PRO A 253 6.37 -21.00 -18.11
C PRO A 253 5.47 -22.13 -18.66
N VAL A 254 4.67 -22.73 -17.79
CA VAL A 254 3.48 -23.49 -18.22
C VAL A 254 2.43 -22.49 -18.65
N VAL A 255 1.94 -22.65 -19.88
CA VAL A 255 0.79 -21.93 -20.41
C VAL A 255 -0.27 -22.95 -20.75
N SER A 256 -1.44 -22.90 -20.11
CA SER A 256 -2.53 -23.83 -20.41
C SER A 256 -3.91 -23.20 -20.17
N ASP A 257 -4.93 -23.65 -20.91
CA ASP A 257 -6.33 -23.33 -20.61
C ASP A 257 -6.67 -21.83 -20.56
N ASN A 258 -5.86 -20.98 -21.22
CA ASN A 258 -6.14 -19.55 -21.34
C ASN A 258 -7.04 -19.28 -22.54
N ARG A 259 -7.95 -18.33 -22.38
CA ARG A 259 -8.70 -17.73 -23.49
C ARG A 259 -8.06 -16.41 -23.88
N ILE A 260 -7.18 -16.47 -24.87
CA ILE A 260 -6.43 -15.32 -25.39
C ILE A 260 -7.14 -14.78 -26.63
N ARG A 261 -7.40 -13.48 -26.67
CA ARG A 261 -7.98 -12.81 -27.85
C ARG A 261 -6.91 -12.33 -28.82
N GLY A 262 -5.76 -11.91 -28.31
CA GLY A 262 -4.58 -11.53 -29.08
C GLY A 262 -3.73 -12.74 -29.50
N GLU A 263 -2.44 -12.51 -29.67
CA GLU A 263 -1.46 -13.55 -29.99
C GLU A 263 -0.89 -14.21 -28.73
N GLU A 264 -0.59 -15.50 -28.83
CA GLU A 264 0.20 -16.24 -27.82
C GLU A 264 1.62 -16.41 -28.36
N GLN A 265 2.59 -15.76 -27.71
CA GLN A 265 4.01 -15.76 -28.03
C GLN A 265 4.81 -16.31 -26.85
N CYS A 266 4.61 -17.59 -26.54
CA CYS A 266 5.29 -18.27 -25.45
C CYS A 266 5.89 -19.60 -25.93
N ASP A 267 7.17 -19.80 -25.63
CA ASP A 267 7.79 -21.13 -25.70
C ASP A 267 7.33 -21.94 -24.48
N SER A 268 6.11 -22.46 -24.49
CA SER A 268 5.52 -23.12 -23.32
C SER A 268 6.23 -24.42 -22.98
N ALA A 269 6.61 -24.57 -21.71
CA ALA A 269 7.07 -25.85 -21.21
C ALA A 269 5.87 -26.74 -20.88
N SER A 270 6.01 -28.06 -21.10
CA SER A 270 4.97 -29.00 -20.67
C SER A 270 4.84 -28.96 -19.15
N ALA A 271 3.63 -29.05 -18.60
CA ALA A 271 3.42 -29.13 -17.15
C ALA A 271 4.19 -30.29 -16.48
N ALA A 272 4.52 -31.35 -17.24
CA ALA A 272 5.35 -32.47 -16.79
C ALA A 272 6.86 -32.17 -16.71
N ALA A 273 7.32 -31.05 -17.28
CA ALA A 273 8.71 -30.59 -17.23
C ALA A 273 9.02 -29.83 -15.93
N PHE A 274 7.98 -29.44 -15.18
CA PHE A 274 8.13 -28.77 -13.90
C PHE A 274 8.38 -29.78 -12.78
N SER A 275 9.37 -29.48 -11.94
CA SER A 275 9.52 -30.18 -10.68
C SER A 275 8.41 -29.69 -9.76
N THR A 276 7.29 -30.43 -9.72
CA THR A 276 6.18 -30.19 -8.78
C THR A 276 6.64 -30.05 -7.34
N ARG A 277 7.82 -30.57 -6.97
CA ARG A 277 8.40 -30.36 -5.64
C ARG A 277 9.02 -28.97 -5.46
N SER A 278 9.68 -28.42 -6.49
CA SER A 278 10.31 -27.10 -6.41
C SER A 278 9.25 -26.00 -6.40
N SER A 279 8.27 -26.08 -7.29
CA SER A 279 7.18 -25.11 -7.36
C SER A 279 6.32 -25.10 -6.08
N VAL A 280 6.03 -26.28 -5.51
CA VAL A 280 5.33 -26.40 -4.22
C VAL A 280 6.18 -25.79 -3.10
N GLN A 281 7.49 -26.05 -3.05
CA GLN A 281 8.35 -25.45 -2.05
C GLN A 281 8.40 -23.92 -2.17
N SER A 282 8.43 -23.36 -3.39
CA SER A 282 8.37 -21.92 -3.60
C SER A 282 7.05 -21.34 -3.12
N ALA A 283 5.92 -21.98 -3.45
CA ALA A 283 4.59 -21.57 -2.98
C ALA A 283 4.49 -21.63 -1.44
N GLU A 284 4.97 -22.71 -0.82
CA GLU A 284 5.02 -22.86 0.64
C GLU A 284 5.92 -21.80 1.28
N THR A 285 7.04 -21.43 0.66
CA THR A 285 7.93 -20.37 1.17
C THR A 285 7.23 -19.02 1.17
N ALA A 286 6.59 -18.65 0.06
CA ALA A 286 5.81 -17.42 -0.03
C ALA A 286 4.64 -17.41 0.97
N GLN A 287 3.94 -18.52 1.13
CA GLN A 287 2.85 -18.63 2.11
C GLN A 287 3.34 -18.51 3.55
N ASN A 288 4.41 -19.24 3.91
CA ASN A 288 5.00 -19.15 5.25
C ASN A 288 5.46 -17.73 5.56
N ARG A 289 6.01 -17.00 4.58
CA ARG A 289 6.36 -15.59 4.73
C ARG A 289 5.12 -14.74 5.01
N LYS A 290 4.03 -14.93 4.26
CA LYS A 290 2.78 -14.21 4.52
C LYS A 290 2.21 -14.50 5.90
N ASP A 291 2.27 -15.76 6.35
CA ASP A 291 1.82 -16.17 7.68
C ASP A 291 2.70 -15.56 8.78
N GLU A 292 4.01 -15.47 8.58
CA GLU A 292 4.95 -14.78 9.47
C GLU A 292 4.63 -13.29 9.58
N VAL A 293 4.40 -12.61 8.46
CA VAL A 293 4.03 -11.17 8.45
C VAL A 293 2.69 -10.96 9.16
N ARG A 294 1.69 -11.80 8.90
CA ARG A 294 0.39 -11.73 9.61
C ARG A 294 0.56 -11.93 11.11
N GLY A 295 1.35 -12.92 11.53
CA GLY A 295 1.67 -13.11 12.95
C GLY A 295 2.39 -11.91 13.57
N ALA A 296 3.33 -11.29 12.86
CA ALA A 296 4.04 -10.10 13.30
C ALA A 296 3.14 -8.86 13.38
N ILE A 297 2.15 -8.73 12.48
CA ILE A 297 1.11 -7.70 12.54
C ILE A 297 0.26 -7.89 13.80
N GLU A 298 -0.26 -9.10 14.03
CA GLU A 298 -1.08 -9.42 15.20
C GLU A 298 -0.33 -9.14 16.51
N GLU A 299 0.92 -9.57 16.60
CA GLU A 299 1.81 -9.30 17.74
C GLU A 299 2.03 -7.80 17.92
N ARG A 300 2.40 -7.08 16.86
CA ARG A 300 2.67 -5.64 16.92
C ARG A 300 1.42 -4.84 17.31
N VAL A 301 0.23 -5.22 16.82
CA VAL A 301 -1.04 -4.59 17.23
C VAL A 301 -1.25 -4.80 18.73
N ALA A 302 -1.20 -6.04 19.21
CA ALA A 302 -1.44 -6.36 20.62
C ALA A 302 -0.47 -5.64 21.56
N GLU A 303 0.83 -5.63 21.24
CA GLU A 303 1.84 -4.90 22.01
C GLU A 303 1.59 -3.38 22.00
N SER A 304 1.12 -2.85 20.87
CA SER A 304 0.86 -1.42 20.72
C SER A 304 -0.38 -0.97 21.48
N GLU A 305 -1.44 -1.78 21.51
CA GLU A 305 -2.64 -1.57 22.33
C GLU A 305 -2.28 -1.55 23.81
N GLU A 306 -1.55 -2.57 24.30
CA GLU A 306 -1.10 -2.64 25.69
C GLU A 306 -0.25 -1.41 26.08
N ALA A 307 0.69 -1.02 25.22
CA ALA A 307 1.53 0.15 25.47
C ALA A 307 0.74 1.47 25.46
N ALA A 308 -0.24 1.63 24.57
CA ALA A 308 -1.10 2.80 24.52
C ALA A 308 -1.99 2.89 25.78
N GLU A 309 -2.55 1.78 26.23
CA GLU A 309 -3.32 1.73 27.48
C GLU A 309 -2.47 2.10 28.70
N GLU A 310 -1.22 1.60 28.78
CA GLU A 310 -0.30 1.93 29.87
C GLU A 310 0.08 3.42 29.88
N ALA A 311 0.26 4.03 28.70
CA ALA A 311 0.55 5.46 28.56
C ALA A 311 -0.62 6.36 29.02
N GLY A 312 -1.86 5.87 28.93
CA GLY A 312 -3.06 6.58 29.37
C GLY A 312 -3.62 7.51 28.28
N PRO A 313 -4.21 8.67 28.62
CA PRO A 313 -4.81 9.55 27.62
C PRO A 313 -3.79 10.14 26.63
N ALA A 314 -4.09 10.02 25.33
CA ALA A 314 -3.16 10.31 24.22
C ALA A 314 -2.52 11.71 24.19
N PHE A 315 -3.16 12.72 24.80
CA PHE A 315 -2.84 14.15 24.59
C PHE A 315 -2.50 14.90 25.88
N ASP A 316 -2.18 14.18 26.95
CA ASP A 316 -1.79 14.77 28.24
C ASP A 316 -0.30 15.15 28.34
#